data_AF-A0A5E4PM85-F1
#
_entry.id   AF-A0A5E4PM85-F1
#
_cell.length_a   1.000
_cell.length_b   1.000
_cell.length_c   1.000
_cell.angle_alpha   90.00
_cell.angle_beta   90.00
_cell.angle_gamma   90.00
#
_symmetry.space_group_name_H-M   'P 1'
#
loop_
_entity.id
_entity.type
_entity.pdbx_description
1 polymer ?
#
loop_
_entity_poly.entity_id
_entity_poly.type
_entity_poly.pdbx_seq_one_letter_code
_entity_poly.pdbx_strand_id
1 'polypeptide(L)'
;MSLLQNMSYQEFEYASSLPKSQCELIAKLADVELVFNVTKKPGEVLLKYLDRRGYSIVQYKQFLKVATISTFYKPQSKVALLIANDKYEHLSKLATPTVDCETLQSKLTSLGFITVYINNISAEDLKKQISKVLQQIPEDSYCFIFYAGHGCEICNTKCILGIDCPTDSILPIHCITENWLLQEVSKCKPELCVLIMDMCRNILNRK
;
A
#
# COMPACT_ATOMS: atom_id res chain seq x y z
N MET A 1 -4.57 -2.74 -46.42
CA MET A 1 -3.09 -2.68 -46.30
C MET A 1 -2.68 -3.50 -45.09
N SER A 2 -1.72 -4.43 -45.24
CA SER A 2 -1.30 -5.33 -44.16
C SER A 2 -0.64 -4.55 -43.01
N LEU A 3 -0.95 -4.94 -41.77
CA LEU A 3 -0.40 -4.37 -40.53
C LEU A 3 1.11 -4.59 -40.45
N LEU A 4 1.55 -5.82 -40.73
CA LEU A 4 2.97 -6.19 -40.62
C LEU A 4 3.84 -5.53 -41.69
N GLN A 5 3.29 -5.33 -42.90
CA GLN A 5 4.02 -4.69 -44.01
C GLN A 5 4.29 -3.20 -43.79
N ASN A 6 3.46 -2.53 -42.98
CA ASN A 6 3.57 -1.09 -42.74
C ASN A 6 4.23 -0.75 -41.39
N MET A 7 4.74 -1.75 -40.68
CA MET A 7 5.37 -1.60 -39.37
C MET A 7 6.90 -1.57 -39.51
N SER A 8 7.54 -0.62 -38.82
CA SER A 8 9.00 -0.59 -38.74
C SER A 8 9.53 -1.74 -37.86
N TYR A 9 10.81 -2.10 -38.05
CA TYR A 9 11.44 -3.16 -37.26
C TYR A 9 11.41 -2.87 -35.74
N GLN A 10 11.61 -1.62 -35.34
CA GLN A 10 11.57 -1.21 -33.93
C GLN A 10 10.17 -1.35 -33.33
N GLU A 11 9.13 -0.98 -34.07
CA GLU A 11 7.74 -1.14 -33.64
C GLU A 11 7.37 -2.61 -33.50
N PHE A 12 7.86 -3.46 -34.41
CA PHE A 12 7.64 -4.91 -34.35
C PHE A 12 8.30 -5.54 -33.12
N GLU A 13 9.57 -5.22 -32.82
CA GLU A 13 10.27 -5.72 -31.63
C GLU A 13 9.56 -5.29 -30.34
N TYR A 14 9.19 -4.02 -30.23
CA TYR A 14 8.43 -3.51 -29.09
C TYR A 14 7.10 -4.25 -28.91
N ALA A 15 6.30 -4.32 -29.97
CA ALA A 15 5.00 -4.98 -29.96
C ALA A 15 5.11 -6.48 -29.65
N SER A 16 6.18 -7.13 -30.09
CA SER A 16 6.47 -8.54 -29.81
C SER A 16 6.89 -8.79 -28.36
N SER A 17 7.44 -7.78 -27.68
CA SER A 17 7.87 -7.82 -26.28
C SER A 17 6.76 -7.52 -25.26
N LEU A 18 5.54 -7.19 -25.71
CA LEU A 18 4.44 -6.82 -24.81
C LEU A 18 4.05 -7.96 -23.85
N PRO A 19 3.77 -7.67 -22.57
CA PRO A 19 3.30 -8.66 -21.61
C PRO A 19 1.91 -9.20 -22.01
N LYS A 20 1.61 -10.41 -21.54
CA LYS A 20 0.34 -11.10 -21.82
C LYS A 20 -0.89 -10.25 -21.46
N SER A 21 -0.87 -9.55 -20.33
CA SER A 21 -1.97 -8.69 -19.88
C SER A 21 -2.31 -7.58 -20.87
N GLN A 22 -1.30 -6.93 -21.45
CA GLN A 22 -1.50 -5.90 -22.48
C GLN A 22 -2.01 -6.52 -23.79
N CYS A 23 -1.53 -7.71 -24.16
CA CYS A 23 -2.00 -8.42 -25.36
C CYS A 23 -3.47 -8.85 -25.25
N GLU A 24 -3.89 -9.32 -24.07
CA GLU A 24 -5.29 -9.67 -23.78
C GLU A 24 -6.20 -8.45 -23.84
N LEU A 25 -5.74 -7.31 -23.32
CA LEU A 25 -6.48 -6.05 -23.41
C LEU A 25 -6.65 -5.59 -24.87
N ILE A 26 -5.58 -5.66 -25.67
CA ILE A 26 -5.67 -5.33 -27.11
C ILE A 26 -6.62 -6.29 -27.83
N ALA A 27 -6.58 -7.60 -27.53
CA ALA A 27 -7.50 -8.57 -28.12
C ALA A 27 -8.97 -8.26 -27.77
N LYS A 28 -9.27 -7.90 -26.52
CA LYS A 28 -10.61 -7.46 -26.11
C LYS A 28 -11.05 -6.17 -26.81
N LEU A 29 -10.17 -5.18 -26.96
CA LEU A 29 -10.46 -3.93 -27.66
C LEU A 29 -10.74 -4.13 -29.15
N ALA A 30 -10.10 -5.15 -29.75
CA ALA A 30 -10.30 -5.54 -31.14
C ALA A 30 -11.46 -6.53 -31.33
N ASP A 31 -12.23 -6.84 -30.29
CA ASP A 31 -13.32 -7.83 -30.31
C ASP A 31 -12.87 -9.20 -30.88
N VAL A 32 -11.68 -9.64 -30.42
CA VAL A 32 -11.07 -10.91 -30.83
C VAL A 32 -10.93 -11.85 -29.64
N GLU A 33 -11.49 -13.05 -29.79
CA GLU A 33 -11.21 -14.16 -28.89
C GLU A 33 -9.87 -14.82 -29.27
N LEU A 34 -8.84 -14.55 -28.47
CA LEU A 34 -7.51 -15.10 -28.67
C LEU A 34 -6.96 -15.73 -27.39
N VAL A 35 -6.50 -16.97 -27.49
CA VAL A 35 -5.90 -17.70 -26.37
C VAL A 35 -4.37 -17.62 -26.48
N PHE A 36 -3.74 -17.01 -25.48
CA PHE A 36 -2.28 -16.88 -25.41
C PHE A 36 -1.66 -18.04 -24.63
N ASN A 37 -0.94 -18.92 -25.34
CA ASN A 37 -0.17 -20.02 -24.76
C ASN A 37 1.19 -19.56 -24.24
N VAL A 38 1.67 -20.18 -23.16
CA VAL A 38 2.92 -19.81 -22.47
C VAL A 38 4.18 -20.01 -23.33
N THR A 39 4.14 -20.89 -24.32
CA THR A 39 5.31 -21.25 -25.15
C THR A 39 5.60 -20.27 -26.29
N LYS A 40 4.70 -19.34 -26.60
CA LYS A 40 4.85 -18.38 -27.69
C LYS A 40 4.87 -16.95 -27.15
N LYS A 41 5.65 -16.07 -27.77
CA LYS A 41 5.61 -14.63 -27.47
C LYS A 41 4.20 -14.10 -27.75
N PRO A 42 3.45 -13.62 -26.74
CA PRO A 42 2.04 -13.24 -26.90
C PRO A 42 1.87 -12.08 -27.89
N GLY A 43 2.79 -11.12 -27.88
CA GLY A 43 2.80 -9.99 -28.82
C GLY A 43 2.88 -10.41 -30.29
N GLU A 44 3.76 -11.36 -30.64
CA GLU A 44 3.85 -11.87 -32.01
C GLU A 44 2.58 -12.60 -32.46
N VAL A 45 1.97 -13.39 -31.56
CA VAL A 45 0.73 -14.11 -31.86
C VAL A 45 -0.40 -13.13 -32.13
N LEU A 46 -0.52 -12.09 -31.30
CA LEU A 46 -1.49 -11.02 -31.48
C LEU A 46 -1.31 -10.30 -32.81
N LEU A 47 -0.09 -9.85 -33.14
CA LEU A 47 0.20 -9.14 -34.38
C LEU A 47 -0.16 -9.96 -35.62
N LYS A 48 0.26 -11.24 -35.65
CA LYS A 48 -0.05 -12.16 -36.76
C LYS A 48 -1.55 -12.38 -36.91
N TYR A 49 -2.30 -12.43 -35.81
CA TYR A 49 -3.74 -12.61 -35.85
C TYR A 49 -4.45 -11.34 -36.35
N LEU A 50 -4.08 -10.18 -35.83
CA LEU A 50 -4.66 -8.90 -36.27
C LEU A 50 -4.38 -8.63 -37.75
N ASP A 51 -3.17 -8.95 -38.22
CA ASP A 51 -2.82 -8.84 -39.64
C ASP A 51 -3.70 -9.74 -40.53
N ARG A 52 -3.93 -11.00 -40.12
CA ARG A 52 -4.84 -11.94 -40.83
C ARG A 52 -6.28 -11.46 -40.86
N ARG A 53 -6.72 -10.73 -39.84
CA ARG A 53 -8.07 -10.13 -39.76
C ARG A 53 -8.20 -8.82 -40.54
N GLY A 54 -7.11 -8.33 -41.14
CA GLY A 54 -7.11 -7.13 -41.96
C GLY A 54 -7.08 -5.82 -41.16
N TYR A 55 -6.69 -5.86 -39.88
CA TYR A 55 -6.45 -4.65 -39.12
C TYR A 55 -5.31 -3.84 -39.73
N SER A 56 -5.43 -2.52 -39.72
CA SER A 56 -4.37 -1.61 -40.14
C SER A 56 -3.42 -1.28 -38.99
N ILE A 57 -2.22 -0.79 -39.33
CA ILE A 57 -1.28 -0.28 -38.33
C ILE A 57 -1.85 0.88 -37.51
N VAL A 58 -2.72 1.69 -38.11
CA VAL A 58 -3.38 2.82 -37.43
C VAL A 58 -4.30 2.32 -36.33
N GLN A 59 -5.12 1.31 -36.62
CA GLN A 59 -6.01 0.68 -35.64
C GLN A 59 -5.19 0.01 -34.52
N TYR A 60 -4.13 -0.71 -34.87
CA TYR A 60 -3.26 -1.32 -33.87
C TYR A 60 -2.61 -0.27 -32.96
N LYS A 61 -2.11 0.84 -33.50
CA LYS A 61 -1.55 1.94 -32.69
C LYS A 61 -2.59 2.58 -31.77
N GLN A 62 -3.87 2.64 -32.18
CA GLN A 62 -4.96 3.09 -31.31
C GLN A 62 -5.16 2.13 -30.13
N PHE A 63 -5.25 0.83 -30.39
CA PHE A 63 -5.38 -0.18 -29.33
C PHE A 63 -4.17 -0.21 -28.42
N LEU A 64 -2.97 -0.14 -28.99
CA LEU A 64 -1.71 -0.07 -28.26
C LEU A 64 -1.74 1.13 -27.33
N LYS A 65 -2.08 2.33 -27.82
CA LYS A 65 -2.17 3.54 -27.00
C LYS A 65 -3.09 3.35 -25.79
N VAL A 66 -4.24 2.73 -25.95
CA VAL A 66 -5.17 2.40 -24.84
C VAL A 66 -4.58 1.36 -23.91
N ALA A 67 -3.96 0.30 -24.44
CA ALA A 67 -3.35 -0.77 -23.65
C ALA A 67 -2.04 -0.36 -22.94
N THR A 68 -1.39 0.70 -23.42
CA THR A 68 -0.24 1.34 -22.77
C THR A 68 -0.64 2.47 -21.83
N ILE A 69 -1.94 2.80 -21.72
CA ILE A 69 -2.42 3.57 -20.56
C ILE A 69 -2.14 2.65 -19.37
N SER A 70 -0.99 2.88 -18.73
CA SER A 70 -0.76 2.40 -17.38
C SER A 70 -1.98 2.87 -16.61
N THR A 71 -2.81 1.93 -16.15
CA THR A 71 -3.79 2.21 -15.11
C THR A 71 -2.95 2.62 -13.90
N PHE A 72 -2.57 3.89 -13.85
CA PHE A 72 -1.98 4.51 -12.68
C PHE A 72 -3.06 4.37 -11.62
N TYR A 73 -2.91 3.35 -10.79
CA TYR A 73 -3.78 3.17 -9.65
C TYR A 73 -3.68 4.45 -8.82
N LYS A 74 -4.81 5.13 -8.65
CA LYS A 74 -4.90 6.34 -7.85
C LYS A 74 -5.75 6.00 -6.64
N PRO A 75 -5.17 5.96 -5.43
CA PRO A 75 -5.96 5.72 -4.23
C PRO A 75 -6.98 6.84 -4.04
N GLN A 76 -8.10 6.52 -3.40
CA GLN A 76 -9.13 7.50 -3.08
C GLN A 76 -8.59 8.61 -2.18
N SER A 77 -7.73 8.26 -1.22
CA SER A 77 -6.98 9.19 -0.38
C SER A 77 -5.68 8.56 0.11
N LYS A 78 -4.73 9.41 0.56
CA LYS A 78 -3.49 8.97 1.22
C LYS A 78 -3.50 9.54 2.63
N VAL A 79 -3.60 8.70 3.64
CA VAL A 79 -3.70 9.12 5.05
C VAL A 79 -2.56 8.49 5.84
N ALA A 80 -1.88 9.30 6.64
CA ALA A 80 -0.77 8.88 7.48
C ALA A 80 -1.09 9.16 8.95
N LEU A 81 -1.06 8.13 9.79
CA LEU A 81 -1.17 8.23 11.24
C LEU A 81 0.22 8.05 11.87
N LEU A 82 0.73 9.09 12.51
CA LEU A 82 2.06 9.12 13.11
C LEU A 82 1.91 9.25 14.62
N ILE A 83 2.43 8.29 15.38
CA ILE A 83 2.27 8.20 16.82
C ILE A 83 3.66 8.19 17.46
N ALA A 84 3.94 9.18 18.30
CA ALA A 84 5.17 9.29 19.09
C ALA A 84 4.84 9.23 20.58
N ASN A 85 5.42 8.28 21.31
CA ASN A 85 5.42 8.28 22.77
C ASN A 85 6.85 8.32 23.27
N ASP A 86 7.23 9.36 23.99
CA ASP A 86 8.59 9.56 24.51
C ASP A 86 8.65 10.05 25.97
N LYS A 87 7.58 10.67 26.49
CA LYS A 87 7.44 11.15 27.87
C LYS A 87 6.58 10.21 28.69
N TYR A 88 7.07 9.00 28.90
CA TYR A 88 6.42 8.02 29.77
C TYR A 88 6.42 8.48 31.24
N GLU A 89 5.34 8.16 31.95
CA GLU A 89 5.14 8.52 33.37
C GLU A 89 5.92 7.58 34.29
N HIS A 90 5.91 6.28 33.98
CA HIS A 90 6.52 5.23 34.83
C HIS A 90 7.65 4.45 34.13
N LEU A 91 7.87 4.69 32.84
CA LEU A 91 8.95 4.08 32.06
C LEU A 91 10.04 5.12 31.76
N SER A 92 11.20 4.66 31.28
CA SER A 92 12.25 5.55 30.82
C SER A 92 11.77 6.41 29.65
N LYS A 93 12.17 7.69 29.66
CA LYS A 93 11.90 8.59 28.54
C LYS A 93 12.76 8.23 27.33
N LEU A 94 12.23 8.48 26.14
CA LEU A 94 12.93 8.27 24.87
C LEU A 94 13.29 9.64 24.27
N ALA A 95 14.34 9.69 23.44
CA ALA A 95 14.83 10.95 22.88
C ALA A 95 14.40 11.17 21.42
N THR A 96 14.13 10.09 20.68
CA THR A 96 13.97 10.12 19.22
C THR A 96 12.51 10.10 18.70
N PRO A 97 11.50 9.49 19.37
CA PRO A 97 10.18 9.28 18.75
C PRO A 97 9.51 10.52 18.16
N THR A 98 9.57 11.66 18.86
CA THR A 98 9.02 12.93 18.35
C THR A 98 9.77 13.37 17.07
N VAL A 99 11.10 13.36 17.09
CA VAL A 99 11.93 13.78 15.95
C VAL A 99 11.73 12.87 14.73
N ASP A 100 11.61 11.56 14.96
CA ASP A 100 11.39 10.56 13.93
C ASP A 100 10.03 10.78 13.23
N CYS A 101 8.98 11.02 14.03
CA CYS A 101 7.64 11.30 13.51
C CYS A 101 7.59 12.64 12.75
N GLU A 102 8.19 13.72 13.26
CA GLU A 102 8.23 15.02 12.59
C GLU A 102 8.95 14.91 11.23
N THR A 103 10.06 14.16 11.20
CA THR A 103 10.80 13.91 9.95
C THR A 103 9.95 13.14 8.95
N LEU A 104 9.27 12.08 9.37
CA LEU A 104 8.36 11.31 8.51
C LEU A 104 7.16 12.14 8.04
N GLN A 105 6.60 12.97 8.92
CA GLN A 105 5.48 13.85 8.60
C GLN A 105 5.81 14.75 7.41
N SER A 106 6.94 15.45 7.47
CA SER A 106 7.37 16.34 6.37
C SER A 106 7.49 15.61 5.03
N LYS A 107 8.07 14.41 5.03
CA LYS A 107 8.23 13.59 3.82
C LYS A 107 6.90 13.08 3.30
N LEU A 108 6.03 12.57 4.16
CA LEU A 108 4.72 12.05 3.78
C LEU A 108 3.81 13.15 3.25
N THR A 109 3.83 14.33 3.86
CA THR A 109 3.10 15.50 3.34
C THR A 109 3.58 15.88 1.95
N SER A 110 4.90 15.86 1.68
CA SER A 110 5.43 16.11 0.32
C SER A 110 5.00 15.06 -0.71
N LEU A 111 4.72 13.83 -0.25
CA LEU A 111 4.15 12.75 -1.06
C LEU A 111 2.62 12.84 -1.16
N GLY A 112 1.99 13.89 -0.63
CA GLY A 112 0.54 14.13 -0.69
C GLY A 112 -0.29 13.30 0.28
N PHE A 113 0.30 12.85 1.39
CA PHE A 113 -0.47 12.27 2.50
C PHE A 113 -1.09 13.37 3.36
N ILE A 114 -2.31 13.12 3.82
CA ILE A 114 -2.95 13.83 4.92
C ILE A 114 -2.43 13.21 6.21
N THR A 115 -1.62 13.95 6.96
CA THR A 115 -0.96 13.43 8.17
C THR A 115 -1.74 13.79 9.43
N VAL A 116 -1.99 12.81 10.29
CA VAL A 116 -2.47 12.98 11.66
C VAL A 116 -1.33 12.61 12.60
N TYR A 117 -0.87 13.58 13.39
CA TYR A 117 0.21 13.38 14.36
C TYR A 117 -0.37 13.32 15.78
N ILE A 118 -0.01 12.27 16.52
CA ILE A 118 -0.41 12.05 17.91
C ILE A 118 0.87 11.92 18.73
N ASN A 119 1.01 12.75 19.78
CA ASN A 119 2.18 12.77 20.63
C ASN A 119 1.79 12.53 22.08
N ASN A 120 2.53 11.65 22.77
CA ASN A 120 2.45 11.38 24.20
C ASN A 120 1.03 11.18 24.69
N ILE A 121 0.51 9.97 24.46
CA ILE A 121 -0.90 9.65 24.70
C ILE A 121 -1.05 8.36 25.52
N SER A 122 -2.11 8.32 26.33
CA SER A 122 -2.51 7.14 27.08
C SER A 122 -2.99 6.03 26.15
N ALA A 123 -2.92 4.78 26.59
CA ALA A 123 -3.36 3.66 25.75
C ALA A 123 -4.87 3.71 25.44
N GLU A 124 -5.69 4.14 26.39
CA GLU A 124 -7.13 4.28 26.21
C GLU A 124 -7.48 5.37 25.20
N ASP A 125 -6.89 6.56 25.34
CA ASP A 125 -7.18 7.67 24.43
C ASP A 125 -6.61 7.43 23.04
N LEU A 126 -5.47 6.74 22.94
CA LEU A 126 -4.92 6.35 21.65
C LEU A 126 -5.85 5.38 20.90
N LYS A 127 -6.48 4.41 21.58
CA LYS A 127 -7.52 3.56 20.95
C LYS A 127 -8.66 4.41 20.38
N LYS A 128 -9.17 5.36 21.16
CA LYS A 128 -10.27 6.24 20.74
C LYS A 128 -9.87 7.09 19.53
N GLN A 129 -8.68 7.69 19.54
CA GLN A 129 -8.18 8.52 18.44
C GLN A 129 -7.95 7.69 17.17
N ILE A 130 -7.34 6.50 17.29
CA ILE A 130 -7.16 5.58 16.15
C ILE A 130 -8.51 5.26 15.51
N SER A 131 -9.49 4.79 16.31
CA SER A 131 -10.82 4.46 15.78
C SER A 131 -11.48 5.66 15.11
N LYS A 132 -11.39 6.86 15.72
CA LYS A 132 -11.95 8.09 15.15
C LYS A 132 -11.31 8.44 13.81
N VAL A 133 -9.97 8.36 13.71
CA VAL A 133 -9.24 8.66 12.47
C VAL A 133 -9.59 7.65 11.38
N LEU A 134 -9.52 6.35 11.69
CA LEU A 134 -9.76 5.29 10.72
C LEU A 134 -11.19 5.29 10.17
N GLN A 135 -12.19 5.71 10.99
CA GLN A 135 -13.58 5.89 10.54
C GLN A 135 -13.75 6.98 9.48
N GLN A 136 -12.82 7.94 9.38
CA GLN A 136 -12.87 9.01 8.37
C GLN A 136 -12.14 8.62 7.08
N ILE A 137 -11.43 7.48 7.05
CA ILE A 137 -10.68 7.04 5.88
C ILE A 137 -11.65 6.37 4.90
N PRO A 138 -11.77 6.88 3.66
CA PRO A 138 -12.57 6.23 2.63
C PRO A 138 -12.00 4.86 2.23
N GLU A 139 -12.86 3.96 1.75
CA GLU A 139 -12.43 2.71 1.10
C GLU A 139 -11.46 3.01 -0.07
N ASP A 140 -10.62 2.04 -0.43
CA ASP A 140 -9.61 2.15 -1.51
C ASP A 140 -8.58 3.28 -1.29
N SER A 141 -8.32 3.64 -0.03
CA SER A 141 -7.29 4.59 0.37
C SER A 141 -5.97 3.90 0.73
N TYR A 142 -4.88 4.67 0.71
CA TYR A 142 -3.63 4.27 1.34
C TYR A 142 -3.62 4.71 2.80
N CYS A 143 -3.39 3.75 3.69
CA CYS A 143 -3.25 3.96 5.12
C CYS A 143 -1.80 3.68 5.53
N PHE A 144 -1.10 4.71 5.97
CA PHE A 144 0.26 4.60 6.51
C PHE A 144 0.21 4.83 8.01
N ILE A 145 0.70 3.89 8.81
CA ILE A 145 0.73 3.98 10.26
C ILE A 145 2.16 3.79 10.73
N PHE A 146 2.67 4.77 11.45
CA PHE A 146 3.97 4.72 12.09
C PHE A 146 3.82 4.94 13.58
N TYR A 147 4.41 4.05 14.35
CA TYR A 147 4.52 4.18 15.80
C TYR A 147 6.00 4.17 16.19
N ALA A 148 6.40 5.13 17.03
CA ALA A 148 7.68 5.13 17.72
C ALA A 148 7.46 5.26 19.24
N GLY A 149 8.06 4.37 20.01
CA GLY A 149 7.96 4.37 21.47
C GLY A 149 8.28 3.02 22.12
N HIS A 150 7.95 2.87 23.39
CA HIS A 150 8.05 1.59 24.09
C HIS A 150 7.01 0.59 23.58
N GLY A 151 7.49 -0.61 23.32
CA GLY A 151 6.67 -1.74 22.92
C GLY A 151 7.05 -2.99 23.68
N CYS A 152 6.13 -3.95 23.66
CA CYS A 152 6.37 -5.29 24.19
C CYS A 152 5.71 -6.34 23.31
N GLU A 153 5.99 -7.61 23.63
CA GLU A 153 5.30 -8.74 23.02
C GLU A 153 4.56 -9.53 24.10
N ILE A 154 3.25 -9.70 23.91
CA ILE A 154 2.36 -10.48 24.80
C ILE A 154 1.69 -11.54 23.94
N CYS A 155 1.86 -12.82 24.30
CA CYS A 155 1.28 -13.94 23.56
C CYS A 155 1.56 -13.87 22.04
N ASN A 156 2.84 -13.65 21.67
CA ASN A 156 3.31 -13.51 20.30
C ASN A 156 2.66 -12.36 19.50
N THR A 157 2.06 -11.39 20.20
CA THR A 157 1.47 -10.20 19.58
C THR A 157 2.21 -8.96 20.04
N LYS A 158 2.61 -8.12 19.09
CA LYS A 158 3.27 -6.85 19.36
C LYS A 158 2.27 -5.87 19.97
N CYS A 159 2.72 -5.16 20.99
CA CYS A 159 1.90 -4.25 21.76
C CYS A 159 2.55 -2.87 21.84
N ILE A 160 1.81 -1.84 21.44
CA ILE A 160 2.12 -0.43 21.66
C ILE A 160 1.80 -0.09 23.12
N LEU A 161 2.70 0.60 23.83
CA LEU A 161 2.47 1.06 25.19
C LEU A 161 2.10 2.55 25.23
N GLY A 162 1.04 2.85 25.99
CA GLY A 162 0.68 4.23 26.34
C GLY A 162 1.68 4.86 27.30
N ILE A 163 1.71 6.19 27.39
CA ILE A 163 2.62 6.90 28.29
C ILE A 163 2.36 6.61 29.77
N ASP A 164 1.14 6.20 30.09
CA ASP A 164 0.60 5.84 31.40
C ASP A 164 0.93 4.39 31.80
N CYS A 165 1.69 3.65 30.99
CA CYS A 165 1.98 2.25 31.23
C CYS A 165 2.84 2.07 32.51
N PRO A 166 2.39 1.25 33.49
CA PRO A 166 3.14 0.99 34.72
C PRO A 166 4.36 0.08 34.47
N THR A 167 5.36 0.15 35.35
CA THR A 167 6.61 -0.61 35.21
C THR A 167 6.44 -2.13 35.40
N ASP A 168 5.73 -2.54 36.45
CA ASP A 168 5.76 -3.95 36.89
C ASP A 168 4.51 -4.77 36.49
N SER A 169 3.36 -4.10 36.34
CA SER A 169 2.05 -4.75 36.17
C SER A 169 1.36 -4.32 34.88
N ILE A 170 2.02 -4.59 33.74
CA ILE A 170 1.47 -4.28 32.42
C ILE A 170 0.24 -5.15 32.14
N LEU A 171 -0.93 -4.54 32.28
CA LEU A 171 -2.21 -5.12 31.90
C LEU A 171 -2.62 -4.76 30.46
N PRO A 172 -3.51 -5.56 29.82
CA PRO A 172 -4.02 -5.29 28.47
C PRO A 172 -4.66 -3.91 28.26
N ILE A 173 -5.10 -3.25 29.32
CA ILE A 173 -5.67 -1.89 29.24
C ILE A 173 -4.61 -0.84 28.90
N HIS A 174 -3.36 -1.04 29.32
CA HIS A 174 -2.25 -0.12 29.09
C HIS A 174 -1.58 -0.31 27.72
N CYS A 175 -2.08 -1.24 26.91
CA CYS A 175 -1.49 -1.56 25.63
C CYS A 175 -2.52 -1.67 24.50
N ILE A 176 -2.00 -1.48 23.28
CA ILE A 176 -2.73 -1.67 22.04
C ILE A 176 -2.03 -2.76 21.25
N THR A 177 -2.73 -3.85 20.98
CA THR A 177 -2.17 -4.95 20.21
C THR A 177 -2.16 -4.63 18.72
N GLU A 178 -1.14 -5.11 18.01
CA GLU A 178 -1.06 -5.08 16.54
C GLU A 178 -2.31 -5.72 15.91
N ASN A 179 -2.79 -6.82 16.48
CA ASN A 179 -4.00 -7.49 16.01
C ASN A 179 -5.25 -6.59 16.10
N TRP A 180 -5.44 -5.88 17.22
CA TRP A 180 -6.55 -4.93 17.35
C TRP A 180 -6.41 -3.79 16.34
N LEU A 181 -5.19 -3.24 16.19
CA LEU A 181 -4.95 -2.15 15.25
C LEU A 181 -5.25 -2.58 13.80
N LEU A 182 -4.77 -3.74 13.38
CA LEU A 182 -5.03 -4.29 12.04
C LEU A 182 -6.53 -4.61 11.84
N GLN A 183 -7.24 -5.03 12.88
CA GLN A 183 -8.70 -5.21 12.85
C GLN A 183 -9.44 -3.88 12.71
N GLU A 184 -8.99 -2.80 13.34
CA GLU A 184 -9.59 -1.47 13.13
C GLU A 184 -9.32 -0.97 11.72
N VAL A 185 -8.11 -1.17 11.19
CA VAL A 185 -7.75 -0.76 9.82
C VAL A 185 -8.54 -1.53 8.77
N SER A 186 -8.79 -2.83 8.97
CA SER A 186 -9.55 -3.61 7.98
C SER A 186 -10.98 -3.11 7.81
N LYS A 187 -11.56 -2.42 8.80
CA LYS A 187 -12.92 -1.83 8.72
C LYS A 187 -13.02 -0.71 7.69
N CYS A 188 -11.94 0.06 7.46
CA CYS A 188 -11.94 1.11 6.43
C CYS A 188 -11.54 0.60 5.04
N LYS A 189 -11.27 -0.71 4.89
CA LYS A 189 -10.94 -1.39 3.62
C LYS A 189 -9.94 -0.60 2.76
N PRO A 190 -8.75 -0.29 3.30
CA PRO A 190 -7.74 0.39 2.51
C PRO A 190 -7.23 -0.56 1.42
N GLU A 191 -6.87 -0.01 0.26
CA GLU A 191 -6.15 -0.76 -0.77
C GLU A 191 -4.78 -1.20 -0.26
N LEU A 192 -4.11 -0.29 0.47
CA LEU A 192 -2.79 -0.50 1.00
C LEU A 192 -2.76 -0.05 2.45
N CYS A 193 -2.33 -0.95 3.33
CA CYS A 193 -1.95 -0.63 4.70
C CYS A 193 -0.44 -0.85 4.88
N VAL A 194 0.26 0.18 5.32
CA VAL A 194 1.66 0.08 5.75
C VAL A 194 1.68 0.35 7.25
N LEU A 195 2.05 -0.66 8.04
CA LEU A 195 2.25 -0.54 9.48
C LEU A 195 3.74 -0.69 9.81
N ILE A 196 4.31 0.34 10.42
CA ILE A 196 5.68 0.36 10.92
C ILE A 196 5.63 0.61 12.43
N MET A 197 6.25 -0.29 13.18
CA MET A 197 6.35 -0.21 14.64
C MET A 197 7.83 -0.15 15.02
N ASP A 198 8.33 1.05 15.28
CA ASP A 198 9.68 1.31 15.78
C ASP A 198 9.69 1.24 17.31
N MET A 199 9.84 0.02 17.81
CA MET A 199 9.72 -0.29 19.22
C MET A 199 10.49 -1.54 19.60
N CYS A 200 10.84 -1.65 20.89
CA CYS A 200 11.38 -2.87 21.46
C CYS A 200 10.37 -4.04 21.37
N ARG A 201 10.89 -5.27 21.36
CA ARG A 201 10.11 -6.51 21.34
C ARG A 201 10.40 -7.38 22.57
N ASN A 202 10.49 -6.75 23.73
CA ASN A 202 10.74 -7.49 24.97
C ASN A 202 9.53 -8.38 25.26
N ILE A 203 9.79 -9.68 25.44
CA ILE A 203 8.75 -10.67 25.72
C ILE A 203 8.34 -10.54 27.18
N LEU A 204 7.09 -10.13 27.42
CA LEU A 204 6.49 -10.15 28.75
C LEU A 204 5.83 -11.52 28.95
N ASN A 205 6.65 -12.52 29.24
CA ASN A 205 6.11 -13.83 29.63
C ASN A 205 5.50 -13.70 31.04
N ARG A 206 4.18 -13.77 31.13
CA ARG A 206 3.50 -14.02 32.40
C ARG A 206 3.97 -15.39 32.90
N LYS A 207 4.74 -15.39 34.00
CA LYS A 207 5.03 -16.60 34.77
C LYS A 207 3.74 -17.14 35.40
#